data_AF-A0A2V1P4E2-F1
#
_entry.id   AF-A0A2V1P4E2-F1
#
_cell.length_a   1.000
_cell.length_b   1.000
_cell.length_c   1.000
_cell.angle_alpha   90.00
_cell.angle_beta   90.00
_cell.angle_gamma   90.00
#
_symmetry.space_group_name_H-M   'P 1'
#
loop_
_entity.id
_entity.type
_entity.pdbx_description
1 polymer ?
#
loop_
_entity_poly.entity_id
_entity_poly.type
_entity_poly.pdbx_seq_one_letter_code
_entity_poly.pdbx_strand_id
1 'polypeptide(L)'
;MTAVTNFWAYLGDGLYAHRRPSDGYVPGSIRYNVLKRAKYRCELCGAHEDQIALHVDHIIPRAKGGSDDQNNLQALCMTCNTNKRDNDDTDFRGVVDSYNERAAGCLFCEIEPERVVAESELAYAVRDAFPVTDYHTLVIPKRHVADYFDLYQPELNAIHALLQDQKGFIEQAYPMVKGFNVGINAGECAGQTVFHVHVHLIPRRVGDVERPKGGVRGVIPEKQSY
;
A
#
# COMPACT_ATOMS: atom_id res chain seq x y z
N MET A 1 -23.44 -2.14 -57.13
CA MET A 1 -22.16 -1.65 -56.60
C MET A 1 -22.29 -0.16 -56.22
N THR A 2 -23.30 0.22 -55.44
CA THR A 2 -23.61 1.63 -55.10
C THR A 2 -24.67 1.67 -53.99
N ALA A 3 -24.26 1.95 -52.76
CA ALA A 3 -25.07 2.51 -51.66
C ALA A 3 -24.25 2.60 -50.35
N VAL A 4 -23.39 1.61 -50.08
CA VAL A 4 -22.63 1.53 -48.82
C VAL A 4 -21.36 2.39 -48.82
N THR A 5 -20.75 2.59 -49.99
CA THR A 5 -19.52 3.38 -50.15
C THR A 5 -19.70 4.88 -49.92
N ASN A 6 -20.94 5.40 -49.96
CA ASN A 6 -21.24 6.82 -49.73
C ASN A 6 -21.62 7.17 -48.29
N PHE A 7 -21.79 6.19 -47.39
CA PHE A 7 -22.12 6.48 -45.99
C PHE A 7 -20.90 6.96 -45.19
N TRP A 8 -19.70 6.49 -45.56
CA TRP A 8 -18.44 6.78 -44.87
C TRP A 8 -17.76 8.08 -45.33
N ALA A 9 -18.09 8.60 -46.51
CA ALA A 9 -17.49 9.82 -47.05
C ALA A 9 -18.14 11.12 -46.51
N TYR A 10 -19.34 11.04 -45.91
CA TYR A 10 -20.09 12.21 -45.42
C TYR A 10 -19.87 12.49 -43.93
N LEU A 11 -19.52 11.47 -43.14
CA LEU A 11 -19.20 11.60 -41.72
C LEU A 11 -17.68 11.73 -41.56
N GLY A 12 -17.15 12.92 -41.84
CA GLY A 12 -15.77 13.27 -41.46
C GLY A 12 -15.51 12.92 -39.99
N ASP A 13 -14.23 12.64 -39.64
CA ASP A 13 -13.71 12.14 -38.35
C ASP A 13 -14.19 12.89 -37.07
N GLY A 14 -15.49 12.87 -36.79
CA GLY A 14 -16.12 13.88 -35.95
C GLY A 14 -17.45 13.40 -35.36
N LEU A 15 -17.40 12.27 -34.66
CA LEU A 15 -18.36 11.96 -33.57
C LEU A 15 -17.86 10.80 -32.71
N TYR A 16 -17.12 9.86 -33.30
CA TYR A 16 -16.67 8.62 -32.64
C TYR A 16 -15.14 8.46 -32.57
N ALA A 17 -14.36 9.49 -32.92
CA ALA A 17 -12.89 9.44 -32.85
C ALA A 17 -12.38 9.12 -31.43
N HIS A 18 -13.08 9.63 -30.40
CA HIS A 18 -12.79 9.37 -28.98
C HIS A 18 -13.15 7.96 -28.49
N ARG A 19 -13.87 7.16 -29.31
CA ARG A 19 -14.30 5.80 -28.96
C ARG A 19 -13.47 4.70 -29.62
N ARG A 20 -12.37 5.03 -30.30
CA ARG A 20 -11.42 4.00 -30.70
C ARG A 20 -10.75 3.51 -29.42
N PRO A 21 -10.89 2.22 -29.03
CA PRO A 21 -9.93 1.63 -28.13
C PRO A 21 -8.57 1.91 -28.77
N SER A 22 -7.62 2.46 -28.03
CA SER A 22 -6.24 2.52 -28.49
C SER A 22 -5.66 1.10 -28.48
N ASP A 23 -6.19 0.22 -29.34
CA ASP A 23 -5.74 -1.15 -29.52
C ASP A 23 -4.47 -1.11 -30.37
N GLY A 24 -3.37 -0.76 -29.72
CA GLY A 24 -2.04 -1.06 -30.21
C GLY A 24 -1.54 -2.35 -29.55
N TYR A 25 -1.08 -3.29 -30.36
CA TYR A 25 -0.40 -4.50 -29.87
C TYR A 25 0.99 -4.14 -29.34
N VAL A 26 1.23 -4.34 -28.04
CA VAL A 26 2.59 -4.30 -27.49
C VAL A 26 3.33 -5.56 -27.93
N PRO A 27 4.48 -5.45 -28.64
CA PRO A 27 5.24 -6.60 -29.10
C PRO A 27 5.54 -7.62 -27.99
N GLY A 28 5.41 -8.91 -28.29
CA GLY A 28 5.64 -9.98 -27.31
C GLY A 28 7.03 -9.94 -26.65
N SER A 29 8.06 -9.49 -27.36
CA SER A 29 9.42 -9.30 -26.82
C SER A 29 9.48 -8.18 -25.77
N ILE A 30 8.82 -7.05 -26.05
CA ILE A 30 8.71 -5.93 -25.10
C ILE A 30 7.90 -6.39 -23.88
N ARG A 31 6.77 -7.07 -24.12
CA ARG A 31 5.92 -7.62 -23.05
C ARG A 31 6.71 -8.57 -22.15
N TYR A 32 7.49 -9.48 -22.74
CA TYR A 32 8.36 -10.39 -22.00
C TYR A 32 9.42 -9.64 -21.17
N ASN A 33 10.06 -8.61 -21.74
CA ASN A 33 11.07 -7.83 -21.02
C ASN A 33 10.47 -7.05 -19.84
N VAL A 34 9.28 -6.47 -19.99
CA VAL A 34 8.56 -5.78 -18.90
C VAL A 34 8.21 -6.76 -17.77
N LEU A 35 7.65 -7.92 -18.11
CA LEU A 35 7.32 -8.95 -17.11
C LEU A 35 8.57 -9.49 -16.42
N LYS A 36 9.64 -9.75 -17.18
CA LYS A 36 10.94 -10.20 -16.66
C LYS A 36 11.57 -9.16 -15.72
N ARG A 37 11.51 -7.87 -16.07
CA ARG A 37 11.95 -6.76 -15.20
C ARG A 37 11.18 -6.76 -13.89
N ALA A 38 9.86 -6.91 -13.96
CA ALA A 38 8.99 -6.98 -12.80
C ALA A 38 9.11 -8.30 -12.01
N LYS A 39 10.06 -9.19 -12.37
CA LYS A 39 10.22 -10.53 -11.79
C LYS A 39 8.90 -11.30 -11.74
N TYR A 40 8.08 -11.13 -12.78
CA TYR A 40 6.75 -11.74 -12.92
C TYR A 40 5.80 -11.43 -11.76
N ARG A 41 5.88 -10.21 -11.22
CA ARG A 41 4.97 -9.68 -10.20
C ARG A 41 4.23 -8.45 -10.68
N CYS A 42 3.06 -8.23 -10.12
CA CYS A 42 2.38 -6.93 -10.21
C CYS A 42 3.23 -5.87 -9.51
N GLU A 43 3.65 -4.84 -10.23
CA GLU A 43 4.45 -3.73 -9.72
C GLU A 43 3.65 -2.87 -8.72
N LEU A 44 2.30 -2.91 -8.72
CA LEU A 44 1.46 -2.25 -7.70
C LEU A 44 1.24 -3.10 -6.43
N CYS A 45 0.75 -4.35 -6.56
CA CYS A 45 0.34 -5.16 -5.40
C CYS A 45 1.29 -6.30 -5.02
N GLY A 46 2.35 -6.54 -5.80
CA GLY A 46 3.35 -7.57 -5.55
C GLY A 46 2.93 -9.02 -5.87
N ALA A 47 1.67 -9.27 -6.22
CA ALA A 47 1.17 -10.61 -6.54
C ALA A 47 1.94 -11.24 -7.72
N HIS A 48 2.30 -12.52 -7.59
CA HIS A 48 3.07 -13.26 -8.61
C HIS A 48 2.16 -13.78 -9.74
N GLU A 49 2.72 -14.03 -10.93
CA GLU A 49 1.97 -14.54 -12.07
C GLU A 49 1.31 -15.91 -11.82
N ASP A 50 1.88 -16.72 -10.92
CA ASP A 50 1.29 -18.00 -10.49
C ASP A 50 0.00 -17.82 -9.65
N GLN A 51 -0.19 -16.63 -9.07
CA GLN A 51 -1.33 -16.28 -8.23
C GLN A 51 -2.38 -15.49 -9.01
N ILE A 52 -1.95 -14.65 -9.96
CA ILE A 52 -2.83 -13.75 -10.70
C ILE A 52 -2.30 -13.42 -12.09
N ALA A 53 -3.22 -13.25 -13.05
CA ALA A 53 -2.85 -12.82 -14.39
C ALA A 53 -2.27 -11.41 -14.42
N LEU A 54 -1.11 -11.25 -15.08
CA LEU A 54 -0.42 -9.98 -15.27
C LEU A 54 -0.60 -9.40 -16.69
N HIS A 55 -0.86 -8.10 -16.71
CA HIS A 55 -0.95 -7.24 -17.88
C HIS A 55 0.25 -6.30 -17.93
N VAL A 56 0.58 -5.85 -19.14
CA VAL A 56 1.53 -4.75 -19.33
C VAL A 56 0.70 -3.52 -19.58
N ASP A 57 0.77 -2.57 -18.64
CA ASP A 57 0.04 -1.32 -18.61
C ASP A 57 0.98 -0.14 -18.92
N HIS A 58 0.43 0.93 -19.46
CA HIS A 58 1.16 2.16 -19.71
C HIS A 58 1.14 3.06 -18.48
N ILE A 59 2.31 3.54 -18.04
CA ILE A 59 2.45 4.53 -16.97
C ILE A 59 1.69 5.79 -17.37
N ILE A 60 2.14 6.46 -18.45
CA ILE A 60 1.36 7.49 -19.13
C ILE A 60 0.41 6.79 -20.10
N PRO A 61 -0.92 6.87 -19.94
CA PRO A 61 -1.87 6.21 -20.83
C PRO A 61 -1.75 6.70 -22.29
N ARG A 62 -2.02 5.82 -23.26
CA ARG A 62 -2.06 6.18 -24.69
C ARG A 62 -3.00 7.36 -24.98
N ALA A 63 -4.16 7.40 -24.31
CA ALA A 63 -5.13 8.49 -24.43
C ALA A 63 -4.56 9.87 -24.04
N LYS A 64 -3.48 9.88 -23.25
CA LYS A 64 -2.74 11.07 -22.82
C LYS A 64 -1.39 11.23 -23.53
N GLY A 65 -1.16 10.51 -24.64
CA GLY A 65 0.07 10.60 -25.43
C GLY A 65 1.19 9.63 -25.02
N GLY A 66 0.89 8.65 -24.18
CA GLY A 66 1.84 7.61 -23.79
C GLY A 66 2.36 6.76 -24.95
N SER A 67 3.66 6.48 -24.96
CA SER A 67 4.32 5.66 -25.98
C SER A 67 4.36 4.18 -25.60
N ASP A 68 4.61 3.30 -26.59
CA ASP A 68 4.88 1.87 -26.39
C ASP A 68 6.34 1.55 -26.02
N ASP A 69 7.12 2.58 -25.69
CA ASP A 69 8.48 2.41 -25.21
C ASP A 69 8.48 1.62 -23.90
N GLN A 70 9.44 0.70 -23.74
CA GLN A 70 9.53 -0.15 -22.55
C GLN A 70 9.63 0.66 -21.24
N ASN A 71 10.13 1.89 -21.30
CA ASN A 71 10.23 2.79 -20.15
C ASN A 71 8.91 3.45 -19.76
N ASN A 72 7.87 3.35 -20.60
CA ASN A 72 6.51 3.80 -20.28
C ASN A 72 5.60 2.62 -19.90
N LEU A 73 6.15 1.42 -19.73
CA LEU A 73 5.39 0.20 -19.47
C LEU A 73 5.68 -0.38 -18.09
N GLN A 74 4.63 -0.86 -17.42
CA GLN A 74 4.67 -1.52 -16.11
C GLN A 74 3.81 -2.79 -16.05
N ALA A 75 4.19 -3.75 -15.22
CA ALA A 75 3.46 -5.00 -15.04
C ALA A 75 2.40 -4.83 -13.95
N LEU A 76 1.11 -4.93 -14.27
CA LEU A 76 0.02 -4.83 -13.30
C LEU A 76 -0.91 -6.04 -13.41
N CYS A 77 -1.42 -6.52 -12.28
CA CYS A 77 -2.50 -7.52 -12.32
C CYS A 77 -3.80 -6.90 -12.85
N MET A 78 -4.72 -7.73 -13.33
CA MET A 78 -5.98 -7.25 -13.92
C MET A 78 -6.75 -6.30 -12.99
N THR A 79 -6.79 -6.60 -11.69
CA THR A 79 -7.45 -5.76 -10.67
C THR A 79 -6.78 -4.40 -10.54
N CYS A 80 -5.45 -4.37 -10.35
CA CYS A 80 -4.66 -3.15 -10.22
C CYS A 80 -4.76 -2.26 -11.45
N ASN A 81 -4.63 -2.87 -12.64
CA ASN A 81 -4.76 -2.17 -13.91
C ASN A 81 -6.15 -1.53 -14.08
N THR A 82 -7.21 -2.29 -13.78
CA THR A 82 -8.60 -1.82 -13.88
C THR A 82 -8.91 -0.69 -12.90
N ASN A 83 -8.29 -0.71 -11.73
CA ASN A 83 -8.45 0.33 -10.70
C ASN A 83 -7.72 1.64 -11.08
N LYS A 84 -6.52 1.54 -11.69
CA LYS A 84 -5.74 2.70 -12.16
C LYS A 84 -6.48 3.50 -13.24
N ARG A 85 -7.03 2.80 -14.24
CA ARG A 85 -7.61 3.40 -15.46
C ARG A 85 -6.64 4.40 -16.11
N ASP A 86 -7.16 5.31 -16.92
CA ASP A 86 -6.42 6.42 -17.53
C ASP A 86 -6.28 7.64 -16.59
N ASN A 87 -6.69 7.53 -15.33
CA ASN A 87 -6.74 8.66 -14.39
C ASN A 87 -5.45 8.90 -13.61
N ASP A 88 -4.53 7.93 -13.61
CA ASP A 88 -3.31 7.95 -12.80
C ASP A 88 -2.11 7.57 -13.67
N ASP A 89 -1.01 8.30 -13.53
CA ASP A 89 0.26 8.12 -14.23
C ASP A 89 1.42 7.72 -13.30
N THR A 90 1.09 7.22 -12.09
CA THR A 90 2.07 6.71 -11.15
C THR A 90 2.90 5.57 -11.75
N ASP A 91 4.22 5.69 -11.59
CA ASP A 91 5.20 4.69 -11.95
C ASP A 91 5.43 3.73 -10.78
N PHE A 92 4.89 2.52 -10.87
CA PHE A 92 5.03 1.50 -9.83
C PHE A 92 6.31 0.66 -9.99
N ARG A 93 7.16 0.95 -10.97
CA ARG A 93 8.43 0.23 -11.14
C ARG A 93 9.32 0.46 -9.93
N GLY A 94 10.02 -0.58 -9.49
CA GLY A 94 10.92 -0.51 -8.33
C GLY A 94 10.20 -0.53 -6.97
N VAL A 95 8.86 -0.48 -6.92
CA VAL A 95 8.11 -0.69 -5.67
C VAL A 95 8.51 -2.03 -5.04
N VAL A 96 8.65 -3.09 -5.83
CA VAL A 96 9.14 -4.40 -5.34
C VAL A 96 10.58 -4.34 -4.83
N ASP A 97 11.47 -3.60 -5.51
CA ASP A 97 12.86 -3.48 -5.08
C ASP A 97 13.00 -2.66 -3.79
N SER A 98 12.12 -1.67 -3.58
CA SER A 98 12.04 -0.90 -2.33
C SER A 98 11.74 -1.77 -1.11
N TYR A 99 11.03 -2.91 -1.24
CA TYR A 99 10.86 -3.85 -0.12
C TYR A 99 12.15 -4.56 0.29
N ASN A 100 13.16 -4.60 -0.59
CA ASN A 100 14.48 -5.15 -0.27
C ASN A 100 15.43 -4.08 0.31
N GLU A 101 15.07 -2.80 0.21
CA GLU A 101 15.84 -1.70 0.79
C GLU A 101 15.65 -1.71 2.30
N ARG A 102 16.68 -2.19 3.01
CA ARG A 102 16.78 -2.17 4.47
C ARG A 102 17.77 -1.09 4.87
N ALA A 103 17.41 -0.31 5.89
CA ALA A 103 18.31 0.70 6.45
C ALA A 103 19.18 0.06 7.54
N ALA A 104 20.50 0.11 7.36
CA ALA A 104 21.45 -0.33 8.38
C ALA A 104 21.26 0.51 9.67
N GLY A 105 21.22 -0.16 10.81
CA GLY A 105 20.97 0.45 12.12
C GLY A 105 19.50 0.78 12.40
N CYS A 106 18.56 0.49 11.49
CA CYS A 106 17.14 0.60 11.80
C CYS A 106 16.69 -0.62 12.63
N LEU A 107 16.18 -0.35 13.84
CA LEU A 107 15.71 -1.36 14.80
C LEU A 107 14.64 -2.31 14.25
N PHE A 108 13.85 -1.85 13.28
CA PHE A 108 12.82 -2.65 12.64
C PHE A 108 13.35 -3.40 11.40
N CYS A 109 14.32 -2.82 10.69
CA CYS A 109 15.00 -3.53 9.61
C CYS A 109 15.88 -4.68 10.12
N GLU A 110 16.30 -4.64 11.38
CA GLU A 110 17.17 -5.63 12.02
C GLU A 110 16.44 -6.40 13.12
N ILE A 111 15.10 -6.45 13.07
CA ILE A 111 14.31 -7.17 14.08
C ILE A 111 14.60 -8.68 14.04
N GLU A 112 14.83 -9.26 15.21
CA GLU A 112 14.99 -10.72 15.35
C GLU A 112 13.65 -11.43 15.09
N PRO A 113 13.61 -12.51 14.29
CA PRO A 113 12.38 -13.23 13.94
C PRO A 113 11.56 -13.69 15.15
N GLU A 114 12.20 -14.05 16.26
CA GLU A 114 11.55 -14.53 17.49
C GLU A 114 10.71 -13.44 18.18
N ARG A 115 10.94 -12.17 17.87
CA ARG A 115 10.14 -11.04 18.39
C ARG A 115 8.85 -10.82 17.63
N VAL A 116 8.71 -11.41 16.44
CA VAL A 116 7.52 -11.29 15.59
C VAL A 116 6.43 -12.19 16.13
N VAL A 117 5.27 -11.60 16.47
CA VAL A 117 4.12 -12.34 17.03
C VAL A 117 3.07 -12.70 15.99
N ALA A 118 3.06 -12.00 14.85
CA ALA A 118 2.24 -12.30 13.67
C ALA A 118 2.82 -11.58 12.46
N GLU A 119 2.63 -12.12 11.26
CA GLU A 119 3.05 -11.47 10.03
C GLU A 119 2.16 -11.80 8.83
N SER A 120 2.28 -10.96 7.81
CA SER A 120 1.75 -11.13 6.47
C SER A 120 2.89 -10.95 5.46
N GLU A 121 2.58 -10.93 4.17
CA GLU A 121 3.55 -10.69 3.11
C GLU A 121 4.19 -9.30 3.18
N LEU A 122 3.48 -8.28 3.68
CA LEU A 122 3.90 -6.87 3.58
C LEU A 122 4.12 -6.19 4.94
N ALA A 123 3.67 -6.78 6.04
CA ALA A 123 3.80 -6.21 7.38
C ALA A 123 3.94 -7.30 8.43
N TYR A 124 4.42 -6.93 9.62
CA TYR A 124 4.53 -7.82 10.77
C TYR A 124 4.19 -7.08 12.07
N ALA A 125 3.86 -7.82 13.11
CA ALA A 125 3.51 -7.31 14.43
C ALA A 125 4.52 -7.76 15.48
N VAL A 126 4.88 -6.87 16.41
CA VAL A 126 5.76 -7.14 17.56
C VAL A 126 5.17 -6.55 18.83
N ARG A 127 5.47 -7.14 19.99
CA ARG A 127 5.18 -6.49 21.28
C ARG A 127 6.20 -5.39 21.53
N ASP A 128 5.72 -4.21 21.91
CA ASP A 128 6.57 -3.08 22.24
C ASP A 128 7.47 -3.42 23.44
N ALA A 129 8.75 -3.06 23.37
CA ALA A 129 9.69 -3.26 24.47
C ALA A 129 9.45 -2.30 25.65
N PHE A 130 8.85 -1.15 25.37
CA PHE A 130 8.48 -0.10 26.31
C PHE A 130 6.97 0.16 26.20
N PRO A 131 6.13 -0.80 26.61
CA PRO A 131 4.69 -0.72 26.39
C PRO A 131 4.04 0.43 27.17
N VAL A 132 3.13 1.17 26.52
CA VAL A 132 2.28 2.17 27.22
C VAL A 132 1.31 1.47 28.17
N THR A 133 0.77 0.33 27.74
CA THR A 133 -0.02 -0.61 28.55
C THR A 133 0.33 -2.04 28.15
N ASP A 134 0.09 -3.00 29.03
CA ASP A 134 0.37 -4.41 28.73
C ASP A 134 -0.29 -4.86 27.42
N TYR A 135 0.51 -5.57 26.61
CA TYR A 135 0.22 -6.01 25.25
C TYR A 135 0.19 -4.92 24.18
N HIS A 136 0.75 -3.74 24.46
CA HIS A 136 1.05 -2.74 23.43
C HIS A 136 1.83 -3.39 22.28
N THR A 137 1.28 -3.25 21.08
CA THR A 137 1.78 -3.91 19.86
C THR A 137 2.11 -2.87 18.82
N LEU A 138 3.21 -3.07 18.10
CA LEU A 138 3.58 -2.29 16.94
C LEU A 138 3.33 -3.13 15.69
N VAL A 139 2.62 -2.57 14.71
CA VAL A 139 2.46 -3.16 13.38
C VAL A 139 3.31 -2.36 12.40
N ILE A 140 4.23 -3.04 11.71
CA ILE A 140 5.34 -2.42 10.99
C ILE A 140 5.36 -2.97 9.55
N PRO A 141 5.42 -2.13 8.50
CA PRO A 141 5.62 -2.59 7.14
C PRO A 141 7.01 -3.20 6.98
N LYS A 142 7.13 -4.26 6.17
CA LYS A 142 8.41 -4.92 5.87
C LYS A 142 9.36 -4.01 5.08
N ARG A 143 8.81 -3.18 4.20
CA ARG A 143 9.54 -2.11 3.51
C ARG A 143 9.97 -1.03 4.51
N HIS A 144 11.22 -0.57 4.39
CA HIS A 144 11.65 0.60 5.14
C HIS A 144 11.02 1.86 4.53
N VAL A 145 10.18 2.53 5.31
CA VAL A 145 9.52 3.78 4.92
C VAL A 145 9.40 4.65 6.16
N ALA A 146 9.89 5.89 6.09
CA ALA A 146 9.96 6.76 7.25
C ALA A 146 8.60 7.38 7.59
N ASP A 147 7.90 7.90 6.58
CA ASP A 147 6.63 8.61 6.76
C ASP A 147 5.43 7.70 6.48
N TYR A 148 4.39 7.82 7.30
CA TYR A 148 3.14 7.06 7.14
C TYR A 148 2.41 7.39 5.83
N PHE A 149 2.52 8.65 5.37
CA PHE A 149 1.85 9.10 4.16
C PHE A 149 2.52 8.60 2.87
N ASP A 150 3.71 7.98 2.99
CA ASP A 150 4.44 7.34 1.89
C ASP A 150 4.14 5.82 1.77
N LEU A 151 3.20 5.29 2.56
CA LEU A 151 2.73 3.91 2.44
C LEU A 151 1.88 3.70 1.18
N TYR A 152 2.09 2.57 0.53
CA TYR A 152 1.21 2.13 -0.55
C TYR A 152 -0.06 1.47 0.01
N GLN A 153 -1.15 1.52 -0.77
CA GLN A 153 -2.44 0.93 -0.37
C GLN A 153 -2.35 -0.55 0.08
N PRO A 154 -1.55 -1.43 -0.57
CA PRO A 154 -1.39 -2.81 -0.09
C PRO A 154 -0.76 -2.91 1.31
N GLU A 155 0.17 -2.02 1.65
CA GLU A 155 0.80 -1.97 2.97
C GLU A 155 -0.19 -1.50 4.02
N LEU A 156 -0.98 -0.46 3.71
CA LEU A 156 -2.08 0.00 4.57
C LEU A 156 -3.08 -1.13 4.86
N ASN A 157 -3.43 -1.93 3.85
CA ASN A 157 -4.34 -3.06 4.01
C ASN A 157 -3.73 -4.16 4.90
N ALA A 158 -2.45 -4.50 4.68
CA ALA A 158 -1.74 -5.49 5.47
C ALA A 158 -1.60 -5.07 6.94
N ILE A 159 -1.25 -3.80 7.19
CA ILE A 159 -1.21 -3.20 8.52
C ILE A 159 -2.59 -3.28 9.17
N HIS A 160 -3.66 -2.88 8.46
CA HIS A 160 -5.02 -2.93 9.01
C HIS A 160 -5.46 -4.36 9.36
N ALA A 161 -5.17 -5.34 8.50
CA ALA A 161 -5.47 -6.74 8.75
C ALA A 161 -4.78 -7.24 10.02
N LEU A 162 -3.49 -6.93 10.21
CA LEU A 162 -2.75 -7.29 11.42
C LEU A 162 -3.27 -6.56 12.67
N LEU A 163 -3.71 -5.31 12.56
CA LEU A 163 -4.34 -4.62 13.69
C LEU A 163 -5.62 -5.32 14.14
N GLN A 164 -6.46 -5.75 13.20
CA GLN A 164 -7.70 -6.48 13.51
C GLN A 164 -7.41 -7.85 14.12
N ASP A 165 -6.46 -8.59 13.54
CA ASP A 165 -6.00 -9.88 14.06
C ASP A 165 -5.49 -9.77 15.50
N GLN A 166 -4.55 -8.84 15.74
CA GLN A 166 -3.97 -8.63 17.06
C GLN A 166 -4.98 -8.11 18.08
N LYS A 167 -5.90 -7.22 17.66
CA LYS A 167 -7.04 -6.81 18.50
C LYS A 167 -7.85 -8.03 18.93
N GLY A 168 -8.25 -8.88 17.98
CA GLY A 168 -9.05 -10.07 18.24
C GLY A 168 -8.35 -11.04 19.18
N PHE A 169 -7.07 -11.32 18.94
CA PHE A 169 -6.25 -12.14 19.82
C PHE A 169 -6.21 -11.58 21.26
N ILE A 170 -5.92 -10.28 21.42
CA ILE A 170 -5.81 -9.64 22.74
C ILE A 170 -7.15 -9.65 23.47
N GLU A 171 -8.26 -9.33 22.80
CA GLU A 171 -9.59 -9.33 23.42
C GLU A 171 -10.00 -10.73 23.90
N GLN A 172 -9.69 -11.77 23.12
CA GLN A 172 -9.98 -13.16 23.48
C GLN A 172 -9.13 -13.64 24.65
N ALA A 173 -7.82 -13.38 24.60
CA ALA A 173 -6.88 -13.82 25.63
C ALA A 173 -7.05 -13.04 26.94
N TYR A 174 -7.50 -11.77 26.86
CA TYR A 174 -7.54 -10.87 28.00
C TYR A 174 -8.88 -10.09 28.09
N PRO A 175 -9.89 -10.67 28.75
CA PRO A 175 -11.24 -10.09 28.81
C PRO A 175 -11.35 -8.73 29.53
N MET A 176 -10.33 -8.31 30.29
CA MET A 176 -10.32 -7.01 30.95
C MET A 176 -9.93 -5.85 30.02
N VAL A 177 -9.45 -6.12 28.80
CA VAL A 177 -9.31 -5.10 27.76
C VAL A 177 -10.71 -4.73 27.28
N LYS A 178 -11.04 -3.44 27.32
CA LYS A 178 -12.37 -2.89 26.97
C LYS A 178 -12.31 -1.84 25.86
N GLY A 179 -11.14 -1.56 25.33
CA GLY A 179 -10.96 -0.61 24.23
C GLY A 179 -9.52 -0.62 23.74
N PHE A 180 -9.25 0.18 22.72
CA PHE A 180 -7.92 0.32 22.14
C PHE A 180 -7.69 1.78 21.74
N ASN A 181 -6.45 2.23 21.84
CA ASN A 181 -5.98 3.38 21.08
C ASN A 181 -5.14 2.86 19.91
N VAL A 182 -5.39 3.40 18.73
CA VAL A 182 -4.56 3.17 17.55
C VAL A 182 -3.94 4.51 17.18
N GLY A 183 -2.62 4.54 17.01
CA GLY A 183 -1.88 5.79 16.84
C GLY A 183 -0.64 5.62 15.99
N ILE A 184 -0.25 6.71 15.33
CA ILE A 184 0.92 6.80 14.45
C ILE A 184 1.53 8.17 14.67
N ASN A 185 2.86 8.21 14.82
CA ASN A 185 3.62 9.46 14.80
C ASN A 185 4.32 9.55 13.44
N ALA A 186 4.02 10.60 12.67
CA ALA A 186 4.63 10.87 11.36
C ALA A 186 5.43 12.18 11.44
N GLY A 187 6.75 12.05 11.40
CA GLY A 187 7.71 13.15 11.57
C GLY A 187 8.14 13.39 13.01
N GLU A 188 9.31 14.03 13.16
CA GLU A 188 9.94 14.31 14.45
C GLU A 188 9.05 15.15 15.39
N CYS A 189 8.39 16.18 14.85
CA CYS A 189 7.52 17.07 15.62
C CYS A 189 6.26 16.37 16.16
N ALA A 190 5.86 15.24 15.55
CA ALA A 190 4.80 14.38 16.03
C ALA A 190 5.30 13.34 17.07
N GLY A 191 6.60 13.34 17.40
CA GLY A 191 7.20 12.41 18.34
C GLY A 191 7.65 11.09 17.73
N GLN A 192 7.89 11.03 16.41
CA GLN A 192 8.48 9.86 15.78
C GLN A 192 9.97 9.76 16.15
N THR A 193 10.38 8.63 16.75
CA THR A 193 11.76 8.39 17.18
C THR A 193 12.49 7.34 16.35
N VAL A 194 11.74 6.37 15.81
CA VAL A 194 12.23 5.43 14.79
C VAL A 194 11.62 5.84 13.46
N PHE A 195 12.47 6.29 12.52
CA PHE A 195 12.07 6.69 11.17
C PHE A 195 11.85 5.50 10.25
N HIS A 196 11.01 4.58 10.73
CA HIS A 196 10.40 3.51 9.99
C HIS A 196 8.99 3.38 10.57
N VAL A 197 7.98 3.57 9.73
CA VAL A 197 6.57 3.56 10.11
C VAL A 197 6.26 2.40 11.05
N HIS A 198 5.52 2.69 12.10
CA HIS A 198 4.99 1.70 13.03
C HIS A 198 3.66 2.21 13.56
N VAL A 199 2.64 1.34 13.51
CA VAL A 199 1.31 1.66 13.99
C VAL A 199 1.14 1.05 15.38
N HIS A 200 0.87 1.91 16.35
CA HIS A 200 0.62 1.50 17.73
C HIS A 200 -0.79 0.94 17.86
N LEU A 201 -0.90 -0.24 18.48
CA LEU A 201 -2.14 -0.82 18.99
C LEU A 201 -2.01 -0.95 20.50
N ILE A 202 -2.63 -0.03 21.23
CA ILE A 202 -2.52 0.10 22.69
C ILE A 202 -3.83 -0.38 23.34
N PRO A 203 -3.85 -1.55 24.00
CA PRO A 203 -5.03 -2.05 24.68
C PRO A 203 -5.37 -1.24 25.92
N ARG A 204 -6.65 -0.93 26.11
CA ARG A 204 -7.17 -0.08 27.19
C ARG A 204 -8.08 -0.86 28.13
N ARG A 205 -8.00 -0.53 29.41
CA ARG A 205 -8.74 -1.15 30.52
C ARG A 205 -9.51 -0.07 31.28
N VAL A 206 -10.57 -0.44 31.96
CA VAL A 206 -11.26 0.50 32.86
C VAL A 206 -10.31 0.83 34.02
N GLY A 207 -10.09 2.11 34.25
CA GLY A 207 -9.24 2.60 35.35
C GLY A 207 -7.74 2.64 35.05
N ASP A 208 -7.29 2.35 33.82
CA ASP A 208 -5.88 2.49 33.44
C ASP A 208 -5.42 3.96 33.28
N VAL A 209 -6.36 4.90 33.27
CA VAL A 209 -6.14 6.33 33.36
C VAL A 209 -7.28 6.96 34.17
N GLU A 210 -6.97 7.96 34.99
CA GLU A 210 -7.95 8.64 35.84
C GLU A 210 -9.06 9.33 35.00
N ARG A 211 -8.68 9.96 33.89
CA ARG A 211 -9.59 10.74 33.03
C ARG A 211 -9.49 10.28 31.58
N PRO A 212 -10.27 9.26 31.17
CA PRO A 212 -10.20 8.73 29.81
C PRO A 212 -10.78 9.67 28.74
N LYS A 213 -11.62 10.65 29.13
CA LYS A 213 -12.14 11.70 28.25
C LYS A 213 -11.01 12.66 27.82
N GLY A 214 -10.30 12.28 26.78
CA GLY A 214 -9.21 13.06 26.19
C GLY A 214 -8.52 12.28 25.08
N GLY A 215 -8.22 11.00 25.33
CA GLY A 215 -7.67 10.08 24.33
C GLY A 215 -6.49 10.69 23.57
N VAL A 216 -6.62 10.75 22.24
CA VAL A 216 -5.62 11.31 21.31
C VAL A 216 -5.21 12.75 21.65
N ARG A 217 -6.05 13.54 22.32
CA ARG A 217 -5.69 14.90 22.75
C ARG A 217 -4.50 14.93 23.72
N GLY A 218 -4.16 13.80 24.34
CA GLY A 218 -2.97 13.65 25.17
C GLY A 218 -1.65 13.93 24.45
N VAL A 219 -1.64 14.04 23.11
CA VAL A 219 -0.46 14.50 22.36
C VAL A 219 -0.04 15.92 22.73
N ILE A 220 -0.99 16.78 23.12
CA ILE A 220 -0.71 18.09 23.76
C ILE A 220 -1.27 18.02 25.18
N PRO A 221 -0.46 17.69 26.20
CA PRO A 221 -0.93 17.38 27.55
C PRO A 221 -1.85 18.45 28.15
N GLU A 222 -1.56 19.73 27.93
CA GLU A 222 -2.36 20.84 28.47
C GLU A 222 -3.77 20.90 27.85
N LYS A 223 -4.00 20.24 26.72
CA LYS A 223 -5.28 20.18 25.99
C LYS A 223 -5.99 18.84 26.14
N GLN A 224 -5.47 17.92 26.96
CA GLN A 224 -6.00 16.56 27.09
C GLN A 224 -7.41 16.53 27.69
N SER A 225 -7.68 17.33 28.72
CA SER A 225 -8.98 17.40 29.40
C SER A 225 -9.94 18.36 28.70
N TYR A 226 -11.25 18.10 28.83
CA TYR A 226 -12.34 19.02 28.46
C TYR A 226 -12.77 19.89 29.64
#